data_AF-A8AVT6-F1
#
_entry.id   AF-A8AVT6-F1
#
_cell.length_a   1.000
_cell.length_b   1.000
_cell.length_c   1.000
_cell.angle_alpha   90.00
_cell.angle_beta   90.00
_cell.angle_gamma   90.00
#
_symmetry.space_group_name_H-M   'P 1'
#
loop_
_entity.id
_entity.type
_entity.pdbx_description
1 polymer ?
#
loop_
_entity_poly.entity_id
_entity_poly.type
_entity_poly.pdbx_seq_one_letter_code
_entity_poly.pdbx_strand_id
1 'polypeptide(L)' 'MLKQIFSLYIESLLLTTALIGGLSGILILARMASRKDKTAKARQAHLFDVLLIDILTIPILSFAVMGILLVLKA' A
#
# COMPACT_ATOMS: atom_id res chain seq x y z
N MET A 1 -18.23 -20.97 -1.61
CA MET A 1 -17.52 -20.26 -2.69
C MET A 1 -17.43 -18.76 -2.45
N LEU A 2 -18.55 -18.00 -2.37
CA LEU A 2 -18.50 -16.54 -2.15
C LEU A 2 -17.72 -16.11 -0.89
N LYS A 3 -17.97 -16.77 0.26
CA LYS A 3 -17.23 -16.51 1.52
C LYS A 3 -15.72 -16.67 1.36
N GLN A 4 -15.28 -17.65 0.57
CA GLN A 4 -13.86 -17.96 0.38
C GLN A 4 -13.18 -16.93 -0.53
N ILE A 5 -13.84 -16.55 -1.63
CA ILE A 5 -13.38 -15.51 -2.53
C ILE A 5 -13.29 -14.16 -1.80
N PHE A 6 -14.33 -13.82 -1.02
CA PHE A 6 -14.34 -12.59 -0.23
C PHE A 6 -13.25 -12.60 0.85
N SER A 7 -13.04 -13.72 1.55
CA SER A 7 -11.97 -13.85 2.54
C SER A 7 -10.58 -13.70 1.90
N LEU A 8 -10.35 -14.31 0.74
CA LEU A 8 -9.08 -14.19 0.01
C LEU A 8 -8.82 -12.76 -0.43
N TYR A 9 -9.85 -12.05 -0.90
CA TYR A 9 -9.72 -10.64 -1.27
C TYR A 9 -9.39 -9.74 -0.07
N ILE A 10 -10.06 -9.94 1.07
CA ILE A 10 -9.74 -9.16 2.28
C ILE A 10 -8.32 -9.46 2.76
N GLU A 11 -7.89 -10.72 2.71
CA GLU A 11 -6.53 -11.14 3.06
C GLU A 11 -5.49 -10.50 2.14
N SER A 12 -5.69 -10.56 0.82
CA SER A 12 -4.80 -9.92 -0.15
C SER A 12 -4.77 -8.41 -0.01
N LEU A 13 -5.91 -7.79 0.33
CA LEU A 13 -6.02 -6.35 0.51
C LEU A 13 -5.24 -5.89 1.75
N LEU A 14 -5.37 -6.62 2.87
CA LEU A 14 -4.62 -6.34 4.09
C LEU A 14 -3.10 -6.53 3.87
N LEU A 15 -2.70 -7.61 3.20
CA LEU A 15 -1.29 -7.86 2.88
C LEU A 15 -0.72 -6.76 1.98
N THR A 16 -1.45 -6.39 0.93
CA THR A 16 -1.01 -5.34 -0.02
C THR A 16 -0.93 -3.99 0.67
N THR A 17 -1.90 -3.65 1.52
CA THR A 17 -1.90 -2.40 2.30
C THR A 17 -0.72 -2.36 3.26
N ALA A 18 -0.43 -3.47 3.97
CA ALA A 18 0.70 -3.55 4.87
C ALA A 18 2.04 -3.42 4.15
N LEU A 19 2.18 -4.04 2.98
CA LEU A 19 3.39 -3.97 2.14
C LEU A 19 3.59 -2.57 1.55
N ILE A 20 2.60 -2.05 0.84
CA ILE A 20 2.68 -0.75 0.16
C ILE A 20 2.75 0.37 1.19
N GLY A 21 1.85 0.38 2.18
CA GLY A 21 1.83 1.38 3.26
C GLY A 21 3.08 1.31 4.15
N GLY A 22 3.63 0.11 4.36
CA GLY A 22 4.91 -0.05 5.06
C GLY A 22 6.08 0.52 4.27
N LEU A 23 6.19 0.19 2.99
CA LEU A 23 7.24 0.72 2.10
C LEU A 23 7.14 2.23 1.94
N SER A 24 5.93 2.75 1.67
CA SER A 24 5.69 4.18 1.53
C SER A 24 5.97 4.93 2.84
N GLY A 25 5.53 4.38 3.97
CA GLY A 25 5.84 4.88 5.31
C GLY A 25 7.34 4.94 5.59
N ILE A 26 8.10 3.88 5.28
CA ILE A 26 9.55 3.84 5.45
C ILE A 26 10.24 4.90 4.57
N LEU A 27 9.83 5.04 3.31
CA LEU A 27 10.39 6.04 2.40
C LEU A 27 10.13 7.46 2.89
N ILE A 28 8.93 7.74 3.40
CA ILE A 28 8.56 9.02 3.99
C ILE A 28 9.41 9.31 5.24
N LEU A 29 9.57 8.32 6.12
CA LEU A 29 10.39 8.45 7.34
C LEU A 29 11.87 8.67 7.01
N ALA A 30 12.42 7.91 6.05
CA ALA A 30 13.80 8.08 5.58
C ALA A 30 14.04 9.47 4.95
N ARG A 31 13.05 9.98 4.21
CA ARG A 31 13.08 11.32 3.61
C ARG A 31 13.01 12.42 4.67
N MET A 32 12.17 12.24 5.70
CA MET A 32 12.09 13.14 6.84
C MET A 32 13.39 13.17 7.64
N ALA A 33 14.02 12.01 7.87
CA ALA A 33 15.32 11.88 8.53
C ALA A 33 16.44 12.59 7.75
N SER A 34 16.36 12.59 6.41
CA SER A 34 17.34 13.25 5.54
C SER A 34 17.24 14.79 5.49
N ARG A 35 16.32 15.42 6.24
CA ARG A 35 16.16 16.90 6.42
C ARG A 35 16.24 17.74 5.12
N LYS A 36 15.92 17.17 3.96
CA LYS A 36 15.97 17.89 2.67
C LYS A 36 14.78 18.83 2.44
N ASP A 37 13.68 18.66 3.17
CA ASP A 37 12.45 19.41 2.94
C ASP A 37 12.40 20.70 3.78
N LYS A 38 12.70 21.83 3.13
CA LYS A 38 12.80 23.17 3.74
C LYS A 38 11.45 23.78 4.18
N THR A 39 10.30 23.20 3.84
CA THR A 39 8.97 23.76 4.17
C THR A 39 7.91 22.70 4.51
N ALA A 40 7.07 22.99 5.51
CA ALA A 40 5.98 22.10 5.96
C ALA A 40 4.91 21.82 4.88
N LYS A 41 4.66 22.79 3.99
CA LYS A 41 3.72 22.64 2.86
C LYS A 41 4.20 21.61 1.83
N ALA A 42 5.50 21.59 1.51
CA ALA A 42 6.06 20.62 0.57
C ALA A 42 6.00 19.19 1.14
N ARG A 43 6.22 19.04 2.45
CA ARG A 43 6.06 17.75 3.14
C ARG A 43 4.61 17.25 3.09
N GLN A 44 3.64 18.13 3.33
CA GLN A 44 2.22 17.75 3.30
C GLN A 44 1.74 17.39 1.89
N ALA A 45 2.12 18.16 0.87
CA ALA A 45 1.82 17.84 -0.53
C ALA A 45 2.38 16.47 -0.92
N HIS A 46 3.65 16.21 -0.56
CA HIS A 46 4.27 14.92 -0.84
C HIS A 46 3.58 13.75 -0.13
N LEU A 47 3.17 13.91 1.13
CA LEU A 47 2.38 12.91 1.85
C LEU A 47 1.05 12.62 1.16
N PHE A 48 0.34 13.66 0.70
CA PHE A 48 -0.91 13.50 -0.03
C PHE A 48 -0.72 12.82 -1.39
N ASP A 49 0.33 13.16 -2.11
CA ASP A 49 0.65 12.51 -3.38
C ASP A 49 0.92 11.02 -3.18
N VAL A 50 1.73 10.66 -2.18
CA VAL A 50 2.01 9.25 -1.84
C VAL A 50 0.74 8.53 -1.39
N LEU A 51 -0.09 9.17 -0.55
CA LEU A 51 -1.35 8.59 -0.11
C LEU A 51 -2.32 8.36 -1.29
N LEU A 52 -2.39 9.30 -2.24
CA LEU A 52 -3.21 9.14 -3.46
C LEU A 52 -2.71 7.97 -4.31
N ILE A 53 -1.38 7.84 -4.48
CA ILE A 53 -0.79 6.69 -5.17
C ILE A 53 -1.17 5.39 -4.45
N ASP A 54 -1.04 5.34 -3.12
CA ASP A 54 -1.38 4.17 -2.33
C ASP A 54 -2.88 3.81 -2.48
N ILE A 55 -3.79 4.78 -2.35
CA ILE A 55 -5.24 4.56 -2.49
C ILE A 55 -5.61 4.01 -3.88
N LEU A 56 -4.95 4.47 -4.94
CA LEU A 56 -5.23 4.04 -6.30
C LEU A 56 -4.57 2.70 -6.65
N THR A 57 -3.36 2.43 -6.13
CA THR A 57 -2.56 1.26 -6.52
C THR A 57 -2.83 0.03 -5.65
N ILE A 58 -3.10 0.19 -4.35
CA ILE A 58 -3.43 -0.90 -3.43
C ILE A 58 -4.56 -1.81 -3.94
N PRO A 59 -5.72 -1.31 -4.42
CA PRO A 59 -6.78 -2.21 -4.88
C PRO A 59 -6.36 -3.01 -6.12
N ILE A 60 -5.59 -2.42 -7.03
CA ILE A 60 -5.09 -3.11 -8.25
C ILE A 60 -4.09 -4.20 -7.86
N LEU A 61 -3.13 -3.87 -7.00
CA LEU A 61 -2.11 -4.82 -6.53
C LEU A 61 -2.71 -5.93 -5.66
N SER A 62 -3.77 -5.63 -4.90
CA SER A 62 -4.51 -6.63 -4.12
C SER A 62 -5.06 -7.75 -5.00
N PHE A 63 -5.57 -7.45 -6.20
CA PHE A 63 -6.03 -8.48 -7.13
C PHE A 63 -4.88 -9.37 -7.63
N ALA A 64 -3.69 -8.81 -7.86
CA ALA A 64 -2.52 -9.61 -8.22
C ALA A 64 -2.09 -10.54 -7.07
N VAL A 65 -2.04 -10.02 -5.84
CA VAL A 65 -1.73 -10.81 -4.63
C VAL A 65 -2.78 -11.89 -4.40
N MET A 66 -4.06 -11.58 -4.61
CA MET A 66 -5.16 -12.55 -4.52
C MET A 66 -4.96 -13.72 -5.49
N GLY A 67 -4.56 -13.44 -6.74
CA GLY A 67 -4.25 -14.48 -7.73
C GLY A 67 -3.10 -15.39 -7.29
N ILE A 68 -2.03 -14.82 -6.74
CA ILE A 68 -0.90 -15.59 -6.18
C ILE A 68 -1.35 -16.44 -4.99
N LEU A 69 -2.09 -15.85 -4.04
CA LEU A 69 -2.59 -16.56 -2.87
C LEU A 69 -3.54 -17.70 -3.26
N LEU A 70 -4.35 -17.51 -4.30
CA LEU A 70 -5.23 -18.54 -4.82
C LEU A 70 -4.43 -19.74 -5.34
N VAL A 71 -3.35 -19.52 -6.08
CA VAL A 71 -2.47 -20.60 -6.58
C VAL A 71 -1.75 -21.30 -5.42
N LEU A 72 -1.27 -20.54 -4.42
CA LEU A 72 -0.55 -21.12 -3.28
C LEU A 72 -1.45 -21.90 -2.30
N LYS A 73 -2.75 -21.56 -2.25
CA LYS A 73 -3.74 -22.23 -1.39
C LYS A 73 -4.58 -23.27 -2.13
N ALA A 74 -4.42 -23.39 -3.45
CA ALA A 74 -5.06 -24.41 -4.29
C ALA A 74 -4.28 -25.73 -4.21
#